data_AF-C0FXB7-F1
#
_entry.id   AF-C0FXB7-F1
#
_cell.length_a   1.000
_cell.length_b   1.000
_cell.length_c   1.000
_cell.angle_alpha   90.00
_cell.angle_beta   90.00
_cell.angle_gamma   90.00
#
_symmetry.space_group_name_H-M   'P 1'
#
loop_
_entity.id
_entity.type
_entity.pdbx_description
1 polymer ?
#
loop_
_entity_poly.entity_id
_entity_poly.type
_entity_poly.pdbx_seq_one_letter_code
_entity_poly.pdbx_strand_id
1 'polypeptide(L)'
;MFIGRERELASLKEFYEKDRIGMIVIYGRRRIGKSTLITEFVKDKKTIFYTATKVGKHRNLELFSRQVLDVLMPGVENISFNTTEAVFDFIDKNIGDEKLVLVIDELPYWAEKDDALLSILQKYIDTVWNNKKLKIILCGSSLSFMEQKVLSEKSPLFGRRDSQMKLEAFNYLDSAKFVSDYSNEDKAICYGITGGVAKYLSMIDPAKSMDENIIRLFFQTDGYLYDETRNLLTQEFADVSVVNNIVEQIASGGNTLNTIAGKIGEKEQTVLYSLDKLISVGLIEKRSALQMRRIKRKRSMF
;
A
#
# COMPACT_ATOMS: atom_id res chain seq x y z
N MET A 1 -15.81 -14.45 2.91
CA MET A 1 -16.61 -13.21 3.00
C MET A 1 -15.66 -12.02 3.00
N PHE A 2 -15.92 -10.97 2.23
CA PHE A 2 -15.14 -9.73 2.28
C PHE A 2 -15.75 -8.82 3.36
N ILE A 3 -14.93 -8.28 4.25
CA ILE A 3 -15.37 -7.54 5.44
C ILE A 3 -14.85 -6.10 5.38
N GLY A 4 -15.74 -5.15 5.63
CA GLY A 4 -15.44 -3.71 5.65
C GLY A 4 -15.22 -3.12 4.25
N ARG A 5 -14.57 -1.94 4.22
CA ARG A 5 -14.21 -1.19 3.01
C ARG A 5 -15.40 -0.81 2.12
N GLU A 6 -16.59 -0.64 2.70
CA GLU A 6 -17.81 -0.37 1.95
C GLU A 6 -17.73 0.98 1.22
N ARG A 7 -17.11 1.99 1.84
CA ARG A 7 -16.90 3.31 1.24
C ARG A 7 -15.91 3.23 0.07
N GLU A 8 -14.82 2.51 0.27
CA GLU A 8 -13.79 2.31 -0.75
C GLU A 8 -14.34 1.54 -1.96
N LEU A 9 -15.10 0.47 -1.71
CA LEU A 9 -15.78 -0.28 -2.77
C LEU A 9 -16.83 0.57 -3.50
N ALA A 10 -17.61 1.40 -2.79
CA ALA A 10 -18.57 2.30 -3.42
C ALA A 10 -17.86 3.29 -4.36
N SER A 11 -16.77 3.90 -3.92
CA SER A 11 -15.97 4.81 -4.75
C SER A 11 -15.39 4.12 -6.00
N LEU A 12 -14.92 2.87 -5.87
CA LEU A 12 -14.45 2.08 -7.01
C LEU A 12 -15.57 1.73 -7.99
N LYS A 13 -16.79 1.47 -7.50
CA LYS A 13 -17.98 1.24 -8.34
C LYS A 13 -18.35 2.49 -9.13
N GLU A 14 -18.46 3.64 -8.46
CA GLU A 14 -18.72 4.94 -9.13
C GLU A 14 -17.66 5.28 -10.19
N PHE A 15 -16.39 4.98 -9.90
CA PHE A 15 -15.29 5.12 -10.85
C PHE A 15 -15.45 4.24 -12.10
N TYR A 16 -15.90 2.99 -11.91
CA TYR A 16 -16.11 2.02 -12.98
C TYR A 16 -17.32 2.35 -13.86
N GLU A 17 -18.38 2.91 -13.29
CA GLU A 17 -19.63 3.22 -13.99
C GLU A 17 -19.44 4.23 -15.14
N LYS A 18 -18.49 5.15 -15.03
CA LYS A 18 -18.23 6.16 -16.08
C LYS A 18 -17.79 5.50 -17.40
N ASP A 19 -18.41 5.85 -18.53
CA ASP A 19 -18.05 5.32 -19.87
C ASP A 19 -16.94 6.11 -20.56
N ARG A 20 -15.81 6.27 -19.87
CA ARG A 20 -14.61 6.93 -20.36
C ARG A 20 -13.37 6.34 -19.71
N ILE A 21 -12.20 6.68 -20.24
CA ILE A 21 -10.94 6.41 -19.56
C ILE A 21 -10.97 7.00 -18.15
N GLY A 22 -10.44 6.27 -17.19
CA GLY A 22 -10.21 6.82 -15.87
C GLY A 22 -9.04 6.15 -15.17
N MET A 23 -8.42 6.89 -14.26
CA MET A 23 -7.31 6.41 -13.45
C MET A 23 -7.57 6.68 -11.97
N ILE A 24 -7.40 5.65 -11.13
CA ILE A 24 -7.39 5.78 -9.67
C ILE A 24 -6.07 5.29 -9.10
N VAL A 25 -5.56 6.01 -8.10
CA VAL A 25 -4.36 5.62 -7.35
C VAL A 25 -4.76 5.14 -5.97
N ILE A 26 -4.40 3.90 -5.63
CA ILE A 26 -4.68 3.30 -4.32
C ILE A 26 -3.35 3.03 -3.62
N TYR A 27 -3.15 3.61 -2.44
CA TYR A 27 -1.88 3.46 -1.73
C TYR A 27 -2.12 3.34 -0.24
N GLY A 28 -1.14 2.84 0.49
CA GLY A 28 -1.33 2.51 1.90
C GLY A 28 -0.30 1.50 2.35
N ARG A 29 -0.12 1.37 3.66
CA ARG A 29 0.90 0.47 4.23
C ARG A 29 0.71 -0.99 3.75
N ARG A 30 1.78 -1.78 3.87
CA ARG A 30 1.69 -3.24 3.70
C ARG A 30 0.61 -3.81 4.64
N ARG A 31 -0.02 -4.91 4.23
CA ARG A 31 -1.03 -5.67 5.00
C ARG A 31 -2.36 -4.99 5.27
N ILE A 32 -2.58 -3.79 4.73
CA ILE A 32 -3.82 -3.02 4.95
C ILE A 32 -5.02 -3.49 4.10
N GLY A 33 -4.80 -4.46 3.20
CA GLY A 33 -5.84 -5.08 2.38
C GLY A 33 -6.04 -4.47 0.99
N LYS A 34 -5.05 -3.76 0.42
CA LYS A 34 -5.14 -3.14 -0.92
C LYS A 34 -5.44 -4.16 -2.03
N SER A 35 -4.60 -5.17 -2.18
CA SER A 35 -4.77 -6.19 -3.22
C SER A 35 -6.09 -6.95 -3.02
N THR A 36 -6.50 -7.20 -1.78
CA THR A 36 -7.79 -7.82 -1.44
C THR A 36 -8.96 -6.93 -1.87
N LEU A 37 -8.92 -5.62 -1.59
CA LEU A 37 -9.94 -4.67 -2.02
C LEU A 37 -10.06 -4.63 -3.55
N ILE A 38 -8.93 -4.55 -4.26
CA ILE A 38 -8.93 -4.50 -5.73
C ILE A 38 -9.43 -5.82 -6.29
N THR A 39 -8.97 -6.96 -5.76
CA THR A 39 -9.42 -8.31 -6.17
C THR A 39 -10.92 -8.45 -5.98
N GLU A 40 -11.47 -8.01 -4.85
CA GLU A 40 -12.92 -8.01 -4.59
C GLU A 40 -13.66 -7.16 -5.63
N PHE A 41 -13.14 -5.97 -5.90
CA PHE A 41 -13.73 -5.06 -6.87
C PHE A 41 -13.74 -5.65 -8.29
N VAL A 42 -12.73 -6.40 -8.72
CA VAL A 42 -12.59 -6.86 -10.12
C VAL A 42 -13.21 -8.21 -10.44
N LYS A 43 -13.75 -8.97 -9.47
CA LYS A 43 -14.23 -10.36 -9.65
C LYS A 43 -15.06 -10.62 -10.91
N ASP A 44 -15.98 -9.71 -11.24
CA ASP A 44 -16.91 -9.85 -12.38
C ASP A 44 -16.60 -8.86 -13.52
N LYS A 45 -15.32 -8.50 -13.69
CA LYS A 45 -14.88 -7.49 -14.67
C LYS A 45 -13.76 -8.05 -15.54
N LYS A 46 -13.80 -7.76 -16.84
CA LYS A 46 -12.65 -8.04 -17.72
C LYS A 46 -11.44 -7.24 -17.23
N THR A 47 -10.43 -7.93 -16.74
CA THR A 47 -9.34 -7.32 -15.96
C THR A 47 -8.00 -7.91 -16.32
N ILE A 48 -7.05 -7.04 -16.66
CA ILE A 48 -5.62 -7.36 -16.67
C ILE A 48 -5.09 -7.01 -15.28
N PHE A 49 -4.74 -8.01 -14.49
CA PHE A 49 -4.22 -7.81 -13.13
C PHE A 49 -2.74 -8.19 -13.08
N TYR A 50 -1.87 -7.18 -13.01
CA TYR A 50 -0.44 -7.41 -12.87
C TYR A 50 0.06 -6.95 -11.50
N THR A 51 0.73 -7.84 -10.79
CA THR A 51 1.46 -7.49 -9.55
C THR A 51 2.94 -7.38 -9.86
N ALA A 52 3.48 -6.17 -9.82
CA ALA A 52 4.90 -5.95 -10.02
C ALA A 52 5.72 -6.62 -8.92
N THR A 53 6.92 -7.08 -9.28
CA THR A 53 7.83 -7.75 -8.35
C THR A 53 9.18 -7.03 -8.32
N LYS A 54 9.98 -7.28 -7.27
CA LYS A 54 11.33 -6.70 -7.08
C LYS A 54 12.36 -7.29 -8.06
N VAL A 55 12.10 -7.17 -9.35
CA VAL A 55 12.92 -7.64 -10.48
C VAL A 55 13.23 -6.47 -11.41
N GLY A 56 14.14 -6.67 -12.37
CA GLY A 56 14.46 -5.65 -13.38
C GLY A 56 13.29 -5.34 -14.32
N LYS A 57 13.34 -4.18 -14.99
CA LYS A 57 12.28 -3.71 -15.90
C LYS A 57 11.89 -4.71 -16.98
N HIS A 58 12.85 -5.41 -17.58
CA HIS A 58 12.59 -6.39 -18.63
C HIS A 58 11.77 -7.58 -18.14
N ARG A 59 12.06 -8.06 -16.92
CA ARG A 59 11.30 -9.16 -16.32
C ARG A 59 9.90 -8.71 -15.89
N ASN A 60 9.77 -7.49 -15.36
CA ASN A 60 8.45 -6.92 -15.07
C ASN A 60 7.62 -6.78 -16.36
N LEU A 61 8.20 -6.26 -17.44
CA LEU A 61 7.54 -6.16 -18.74
C LEU A 61 7.12 -7.53 -19.29
N GLU A 62 7.98 -8.53 -19.20
CA GLU A 62 7.68 -9.90 -19.65
C GLU A 62 6.49 -10.49 -18.88
N LEU A 63 6.49 -10.36 -17.55
CA LEU A 63 5.39 -10.87 -16.71
C LEU A 63 4.09 -10.10 -16.95
N PHE A 64 4.17 -8.77 -17.10
CA PHE A 64 3.03 -7.94 -17.47
C PHE A 64 2.45 -8.36 -18.82
N SER A 65 3.32 -8.56 -19.82
CA SER A 65 2.95 -9.00 -21.15
C SER A 65 2.16 -10.31 -21.13
N ARG A 66 2.57 -11.28 -20.31
CA ARG A 66 1.84 -12.54 -20.14
C ARG A 66 0.42 -12.30 -19.62
N GLN A 67 0.26 -11.48 -18.58
CA GLN A 67 -1.06 -11.13 -18.05
C GLN A 67 -1.96 -10.43 -19.07
N VAL A 68 -1.38 -9.60 -19.94
CA VAL A 68 -2.11 -8.95 -21.04
C VAL A 68 -2.59 -9.98 -22.06
N LEU A 69 -1.71 -10.90 -22.48
CA LEU A 69 -2.03 -11.94 -23.45
C LEU A 69 -3.09 -12.92 -22.91
N ASP A 70 -2.97 -13.35 -21.66
CA ASP A 70 -3.91 -14.27 -21.03
C ASP A 70 -5.36 -13.75 -21.06
N VAL A 71 -5.54 -12.42 -20.98
CA VAL A 71 -6.86 -11.77 -20.91
C VAL A 71 -7.38 -11.36 -22.29
N LEU A 72 -6.51 -10.83 -23.15
CA LEU A 72 -6.92 -10.26 -24.44
C LEU A 72 -6.82 -11.25 -25.60
N MET A 73 -6.00 -12.29 -25.47
CA MET A 73 -5.77 -13.27 -26.52
C MET A 73 -5.45 -14.67 -25.94
N PRO A 74 -6.41 -15.28 -25.21
CA PRO A 74 -6.20 -16.54 -24.52
C PRO A 74 -5.82 -17.66 -25.50
N GLY A 75 -4.85 -18.49 -25.11
CA GLY A 75 -4.38 -19.64 -25.89
C GLY A 75 -3.31 -19.31 -26.93
N VAL A 76 -2.88 -18.05 -27.04
CA VAL A 76 -1.72 -17.70 -27.89
C VAL A 76 -0.43 -17.78 -27.10
N GLU A 77 0.47 -18.62 -27.57
CA GLU A 77 1.83 -18.76 -27.06
C GLU A 77 2.85 -18.03 -27.95
N ASN A 78 4.05 -17.79 -27.41
CA ASN A 78 5.21 -17.26 -28.15
C ASN A 78 5.13 -15.82 -28.67
N ILE A 79 4.24 -14.98 -28.12
CA ILE A 79 4.31 -13.53 -28.32
C ILE A 79 5.18 -12.90 -27.23
N SER A 80 6.20 -12.16 -27.66
CA SER A 80 7.07 -11.38 -26.78
C SER A 80 7.00 -9.90 -27.16
N PHE A 81 6.83 -9.05 -26.16
CA PHE A 81 6.95 -7.61 -26.32
C PHE A 81 8.29 -7.14 -25.76
N ASN A 82 8.98 -6.29 -26.54
CA ASN A 82 10.29 -5.77 -26.17
C ASN A 82 10.22 -4.41 -25.47
N THR A 83 9.08 -3.73 -25.54
CA THR A 83 8.85 -2.41 -24.93
C THR A 83 7.47 -2.32 -24.31
N THR A 84 7.32 -1.43 -23.32
CA THR A 84 6.03 -1.14 -22.67
C THR A 84 5.04 -0.56 -23.67
N GLU A 85 5.50 0.29 -24.58
CA GLU A 85 4.71 0.84 -25.68
C GLU A 85 4.11 -0.26 -26.55
N ALA A 86 4.89 -1.30 -26.90
CA ALA A 86 4.38 -2.39 -27.73
C ALA A 86 3.24 -3.16 -27.03
N VAL A 87 3.33 -3.34 -25.70
CA VAL A 87 2.24 -3.95 -24.91
C VAL A 87 1.03 -3.02 -24.86
N PHE A 88 1.23 -1.72 -24.65
CA PHE A 88 0.15 -0.74 -24.58
C PHE A 88 -0.56 -0.56 -25.94
N ASP A 89 0.17 -0.58 -27.05
CA ASP A 89 -0.38 -0.62 -28.40
C ASP A 89 -1.19 -1.89 -28.63
N PHE A 90 -0.74 -3.03 -28.10
CA PHE A 90 -1.48 -4.28 -28.17
C PHE A 90 -2.79 -4.21 -27.37
N ILE A 91 -2.76 -3.63 -26.17
CA ILE A 91 -3.99 -3.38 -25.39
C ILE A 91 -4.94 -2.48 -26.17
N ASP A 92 -4.46 -1.38 -26.77
CA ASP A 92 -5.28 -0.44 -27.53
C ASP A 92 -5.99 -1.09 -28.74
N LYS A 93 -5.29 -1.98 -29.44
CA LYS A 93 -5.83 -2.69 -30.61
C LYS A 93 -6.84 -3.78 -30.25
N ASN A 94 -6.75 -4.34 -29.05
CA ASN A 94 -7.56 -5.47 -28.61
C ASN A 94 -8.61 -5.09 -27.56
N ILE A 95 -8.69 -3.83 -27.14
CA ILE A 95 -9.79 -3.33 -26.32
C ILE A 95 -11.02 -3.12 -27.21
N GLY A 96 -12.08 -3.88 -26.93
CA GLY A 96 -13.38 -3.76 -27.60
C GLY A 96 -14.27 -2.68 -26.98
N ASP A 97 -15.58 -2.80 -27.18
CA ASP A 97 -16.58 -1.87 -26.64
C ASP A 97 -16.90 -2.08 -25.15
N GLU A 98 -16.43 -3.20 -24.58
CA GLU A 98 -16.56 -3.54 -23.17
C GLU A 98 -15.53 -2.80 -22.30
N LYS A 99 -15.85 -2.58 -21.03
CA LYS A 99 -14.92 -1.96 -20.07
C LYS A 99 -13.80 -2.93 -19.72
N LEU A 100 -12.57 -2.48 -19.89
CA LEU A 100 -11.36 -3.20 -19.44
C LEU A 100 -10.79 -2.52 -18.20
N VAL A 101 -10.47 -3.30 -17.17
CA VAL A 101 -9.72 -2.83 -16.00
C VAL A 101 -8.26 -3.23 -16.15
N LEU A 102 -7.34 -2.27 -16.04
CA LEU A 102 -5.90 -2.50 -15.99
C LEU A 102 -5.41 -2.19 -14.57
N VAL A 103 -4.99 -3.22 -13.85
CA VAL A 103 -4.41 -3.09 -12.50
C VAL A 103 -2.91 -3.30 -12.57
N ILE A 104 -2.15 -2.34 -12.05
CA ILE A 104 -0.73 -2.49 -11.73
C ILE A 104 -0.58 -2.38 -10.21
N ASP A 105 -0.53 -3.53 -9.54
CA ASP A 105 -0.29 -3.64 -8.10
C ASP A 105 1.21 -3.62 -7.80
N GLU A 106 1.57 -3.08 -6.63
CA GLU A 106 2.96 -2.80 -6.24
C GLU A 106 3.79 -2.06 -7.31
N LEU A 107 3.16 -1.07 -7.99
CA LEU A 107 3.78 -0.18 -8.98
C LEU A 107 5.19 0.31 -8.60
N PRO A 108 5.50 0.68 -7.34
CA PRO A 108 6.86 1.09 -6.96
C PRO A 108 7.95 0.11 -7.42
N TYR A 109 7.72 -1.21 -7.34
CA TYR A 109 8.74 -2.19 -7.71
C TYR A 109 9.12 -2.17 -9.19
N TRP A 110 8.20 -1.76 -10.07
CA TRP A 110 8.50 -1.58 -11.49
C TRP A 110 9.02 -0.17 -11.76
N ALA A 111 8.30 0.85 -11.30
CA ALA A 111 8.64 2.25 -11.60
C ALA A 111 10.01 2.68 -11.02
N GLU A 112 10.48 2.08 -9.92
CA GLU A 112 11.85 2.31 -9.42
C GLU A 112 12.96 1.73 -10.32
N LYS A 113 12.61 0.80 -11.22
CA LYS A 113 13.55 0.15 -12.16
C LYS A 113 13.36 0.62 -13.60
N ASP A 114 12.37 1.48 -13.84
CA ASP A 114 12.00 1.96 -15.16
C ASP A 114 11.51 3.42 -15.11
N ASP A 115 12.45 4.36 -15.22
CA ASP A 115 12.17 5.80 -15.14
C ASP A 115 11.20 6.29 -16.24
N ALA A 116 11.08 5.54 -17.34
CA ALA A 116 10.19 5.89 -18.45
C ALA A 116 8.75 5.39 -18.25
N LEU A 117 8.49 4.47 -17.32
CA LEU A 117 7.17 3.82 -17.18
C LEU A 117 6.03 4.83 -17.01
N LEU A 118 6.21 5.80 -16.11
CA LEU A 118 5.16 6.79 -15.81
C LEU A 118 4.93 7.77 -16.96
N SER A 119 5.98 8.16 -17.69
CA SER A 119 5.86 9.06 -18.86
C SER A 119 5.28 8.34 -20.08
N ILE A 120 5.60 7.06 -20.27
CA ILE A 120 4.94 6.22 -21.27
C ILE A 120 3.44 6.13 -20.94
N LEU A 121 3.09 5.79 -19.69
CA LEU A 121 1.68 5.70 -19.28
C LEU A 121 0.94 7.04 -19.50
N GLN A 122 1.56 8.17 -19.15
CA GLN A 122 1.05 9.51 -19.42
C GLN A 122 0.71 9.70 -20.91
N LYS A 123 1.67 9.42 -21.80
CA LYS A 123 1.49 9.52 -23.25
C LYS A 123 0.24 8.76 -23.71
N TYR A 124 0.08 7.50 -23.27
CA TYR A 124 -1.06 6.69 -23.70
C TYR A 124 -2.40 7.19 -23.16
N ILE A 125 -2.45 7.63 -21.90
CA ILE A 125 -3.64 8.25 -21.31
C ILE A 125 -4.06 9.49 -22.12
N ASP A 126 -3.10 10.35 -22.48
CA ASP A 126 -3.37 11.64 -23.12
C ASP A 126 -3.70 11.50 -24.61
N THR A 127 -3.06 10.57 -25.34
CA THR A 127 -3.11 10.56 -26.81
C THR A 127 -3.77 9.33 -27.43
N VAL A 128 -3.74 8.16 -26.76
CA VAL A 128 -4.16 6.88 -27.36
C VAL A 128 -5.49 6.42 -26.78
N TRP A 129 -5.63 6.46 -25.47
CA TRP A 129 -6.77 5.86 -24.76
C TRP A 129 -7.90 6.83 -24.39
N ASN A 130 -7.84 8.09 -24.84
CA ASN A 130 -8.80 9.14 -24.48
C ASN A 130 -10.28 8.77 -24.75
N ASN A 131 -10.53 7.99 -25.81
CA ASN A 131 -11.86 7.55 -26.24
C ASN A 131 -12.17 6.10 -25.84
N LYS A 132 -11.32 5.46 -25.03
CA LYS A 132 -11.47 4.05 -24.64
C LYS A 132 -12.18 3.92 -23.30
N LYS A 133 -12.89 2.81 -23.09
CA LYS A 133 -13.52 2.46 -21.80
C LYS A 133 -12.53 1.74 -20.86
N LEU A 134 -11.32 2.29 -20.74
CA LEU A 134 -10.23 1.71 -19.95
C LEU A 134 -10.20 2.27 -18.51
N LYS A 135 -10.12 1.39 -17.51
CA LYS A 135 -10.06 1.74 -16.09
C LYS A 135 -8.72 1.35 -15.50
N ILE A 136 -7.88 2.32 -15.21
CA ILE A 136 -6.52 2.10 -14.72
C ILE A 136 -6.52 2.21 -13.19
N ILE A 137 -6.00 1.18 -12.53
CA ILE A 137 -5.78 1.15 -11.08
C ILE A 137 -4.28 1.00 -10.83
N LEU A 138 -3.68 2.03 -10.24
CA LEU A 138 -2.28 2.00 -9.82
C LEU A 138 -2.22 1.83 -8.32
N CYS A 139 -1.56 0.77 -7.84
CA CYS A 139 -1.47 0.47 -6.43
C CYS A 139 -0.03 0.34 -5.93
N GLY A 140 0.24 0.72 -4.67
CA GLY A 140 1.58 0.57 -4.09
C GLY A 140 1.61 0.61 -2.56
N SER A 141 2.47 -0.24 -1.97
CA SER A 141 2.71 -0.25 -0.52
C SER A 141 3.74 0.78 -0.03
N SER A 142 4.62 1.26 -0.92
CA SER A 142 5.60 2.28 -0.60
C SER A 142 4.94 3.67 -0.56
N LEU A 143 4.52 4.10 0.63
CA LEU A 143 3.84 5.40 0.83
C LEU A 143 4.68 6.55 0.27
N SER A 144 5.97 6.60 0.60
CA SER A 144 6.88 7.66 0.15
C SER A 144 7.01 7.69 -1.38
N PHE A 145 7.18 6.54 -2.03
CA PHE A 145 7.24 6.48 -3.49
C PHE A 145 5.94 6.96 -4.12
N MET A 146 4.79 6.46 -3.64
CA MET A 146 3.49 6.83 -4.18
C MET A 146 3.24 8.33 -4.03
N GLU A 147 3.53 8.91 -2.86
CA GLU A 147 3.36 10.35 -2.62
C GLU A 147 4.32 11.21 -3.45
N GLN A 148 5.60 10.84 -3.52
CA GLN A 148 6.64 11.68 -4.13
C GLN A 148 6.78 11.50 -5.65
N LYS A 149 6.50 10.31 -6.18
CA LYS A 149 6.73 9.97 -7.60
C LYS A 149 5.44 9.81 -8.40
N VAL A 150 4.35 9.37 -7.77
CA VAL A 150 3.07 9.12 -8.48
C VAL A 150 2.08 10.27 -8.26
N LEU A 151 1.98 10.79 -7.04
CA LEU A 151 0.96 11.80 -6.68
C LEU A 151 1.47 13.25 -6.72
N SER A 152 2.80 13.45 -6.73
CA SER A 152 3.40 14.78 -6.70
C SER A 152 3.12 15.61 -7.95
N GLU A 153 3.18 16.94 -7.83
CA GLU A 153 3.00 17.88 -8.95
C GLU A 153 4.01 17.68 -10.08
N LYS A 154 5.18 17.11 -9.77
CA LYS A 154 6.24 16.81 -10.74
C LYS A 154 6.03 15.47 -11.44
N SER A 155 5.05 14.66 -11.02
CA SER A 155 4.79 13.36 -11.64
C SER A 155 4.21 13.53 -13.05
N PRO A 156 4.61 12.69 -14.03
CA PRO A 156 3.92 12.61 -15.31
C PRO A 156 2.41 12.33 -15.16
N LEU A 157 2.00 11.65 -14.09
CA LEU A 157 0.61 11.30 -13.84
C LEU A 157 -0.18 12.41 -13.12
N PHE A 158 0.44 13.54 -12.81
CA PHE A 158 -0.23 14.65 -12.17
C PHE A 158 -1.39 15.16 -13.02
N GLY A 159 -2.53 15.47 -12.38
CA GLY A 159 -3.75 15.94 -13.04
C GLY A 159 -4.55 14.89 -13.84
N ARG A 160 -4.08 13.63 -13.92
CA ARG A 160 -4.71 12.59 -14.76
C ARG A 160 -5.50 11.53 -14.00
N ARG A 161 -5.50 11.62 -12.67
CA ARG A 161 -6.28 10.73 -11.80
C ARG A 161 -7.67 11.30 -11.55
N ASP A 162 -8.70 10.48 -11.69
CA ASP A 162 -10.07 10.83 -11.29
C ASP A 162 -10.24 10.78 -9.77
N SER A 163 -9.46 9.93 -9.10
CA SER A 163 -9.54 9.74 -7.66
C SER A 163 -8.21 9.23 -7.10
N GLN A 164 -8.02 9.41 -5.80
CA GLN A 164 -6.95 8.78 -5.04
C GLN A 164 -7.49 8.26 -3.72
N MET A 165 -6.94 7.16 -3.24
CA MET A 165 -7.41 6.50 -2.03
C MET A 165 -6.21 6.04 -1.20
N LYS A 166 -6.05 6.63 -0.01
CA LYS A 166 -5.10 6.16 1.00
C LYS A 166 -5.82 5.16 1.90
N LEU A 167 -5.55 3.87 1.72
CA LEU A 167 -6.05 2.83 2.61
C LEU A 167 -5.29 2.88 3.94
N GLU A 168 -6.03 3.21 4.98
CA GLU A 168 -5.59 3.18 6.38
C GLU A 168 -6.06 1.90 7.07
N ALA A 169 -5.55 1.64 8.28
CA ALA A 169 -6.04 0.56 9.13
C ALA A 169 -7.54 0.71 9.41
N PHE A 170 -8.21 -0.40 9.64
CA PHE A 170 -9.61 -0.36 10.06
C PHE A 170 -9.71 0.36 11.40
N ASN A 171 -10.74 1.17 11.55
CA ASN A 171 -11.09 1.72 12.86
C ASN A 171 -11.66 0.60 13.75
N TYR A 172 -11.94 0.92 15.02
CA TYR A 172 -12.54 -0.01 15.97
C TYR A 172 -13.84 -0.66 15.46
N LEU A 173 -14.76 0.14 14.91
CA LEU A 173 -16.08 -0.35 14.47
C LEU A 173 -15.96 -1.32 13.29
N ASP A 174 -15.09 -1.02 12.34
CA ASP A 174 -14.84 -1.92 11.20
C ASP A 174 -14.06 -3.17 11.62
N SER A 175 -13.14 -3.04 12.58
CA SER A 175 -12.41 -4.19 13.14
C SER A 175 -13.34 -5.15 13.89
N ALA A 176 -14.32 -4.61 14.62
CA ALA A 176 -15.31 -5.41 15.34
C ALA A 176 -16.18 -6.28 14.41
N LYS A 177 -16.29 -5.94 13.12
CA LYS A 177 -16.99 -6.78 12.12
C LYS A 177 -16.26 -8.10 11.83
N PHE A 178 -14.96 -8.20 12.10
CA PHE A 178 -14.18 -9.44 11.92
C PHE A 178 -14.46 -10.47 13.02
N VAL A 179 -14.96 -10.03 14.17
CA VAL A 179 -15.27 -10.84 15.36
C VAL A 179 -16.65 -10.46 15.90
N SER A 180 -17.66 -10.51 15.03
CA SER A 180 -19.01 -9.99 15.32
C SER A 180 -19.65 -10.61 16.58
N ASP A 181 -19.32 -11.86 16.85
CA ASP A 181 -19.97 -12.68 17.87
C ASP A 181 -19.29 -12.55 19.24
N TYR A 182 -18.16 -11.84 19.30
CA TYR A 182 -17.40 -11.60 20.51
C TYR A 182 -18.06 -10.53 21.39
N SER A 183 -17.71 -10.55 22.68
CA SER A 183 -18.08 -9.50 23.63
C SER A 183 -17.48 -8.14 23.21
N ASN A 184 -18.05 -7.04 23.72
CA ASN A 184 -17.49 -5.70 23.45
C ASN A 184 -16.07 -5.54 24.00
N GLU A 185 -15.77 -6.22 25.10
CA GLU A 185 -14.42 -6.27 25.69
C GLU A 185 -13.45 -6.99 24.76
N ASP A 186 -13.79 -8.19 24.30
CA ASP A 186 -12.93 -8.95 23.38
C ASP A 186 -12.76 -8.26 22.02
N LYS A 187 -13.79 -7.54 21.54
CA LYS A 187 -13.68 -6.67 20.35
C LYS A 187 -12.68 -5.54 20.58
N ALA A 188 -12.66 -4.95 21.78
CA ALA A 188 -11.69 -3.91 22.13
C ALA A 188 -10.28 -4.48 22.22
N ILE A 189 -10.11 -5.67 22.82
CA ILE A 189 -8.83 -6.39 22.85
C ILE A 189 -8.36 -6.71 21.43
N CYS A 190 -9.24 -7.26 20.57
CA CYS A 190 -8.97 -7.56 19.18
C CYS A 190 -8.40 -6.34 18.43
N TYR A 191 -9.09 -5.19 18.55
CA TYR A 191 -8.62 -3.95 17.95
C TYR A 191 -7.28 -3.49 18.54
N GLY A 192 -7.12 -3.57 19.86
CA GLY A 192 -5.89 -3.18 20.57
C GLY A 192 -4.66 -3.97 20.13
N ILE A 193 -4.76 -5.30 20.01
CA ILE A 193 -3.63 -6.17 19.65
C ILE A 193 -3.32 -6.15 18.15
N THR A 194 -4.32 -5.88 17.30
CA THR A 194 -4.13 -5.88 15.83
C THR A 194 -3.87 -4.48 15.26
N GLY A 195 -4.20 -3.42 16.00
CA GLY A 195 -4.16 -2.03 15.52
C GLY A 195 -5.03 -1.79 14.29
N GLY A 196 -6.05 -2.63 14.06
CA GLY A 196 -6.92 -2.55 12.87
C GLY A 196 -6.26 -3.00 11.56
N VAL A 197 -5.08 -3.62 11.59
CA VAL A 197 -4.40 -4.09 10.38
C VAL A 197 -5.16 -5.26 9.78
N ALA A 198 -5.65 -5.11 8.55
CA ALA A 198 -6.52 -6.08 7.88
C ALA A 198 -5.98 -7.52 7.90
N LYS A 199 -4.68 -7.71 7.61
CA LYS A 199 -4.05 -9.04 7.65
C LYS A 199 -4.09 -9.67 9.05
N TYR A 200 -3.88 -8.90 10.10
CA TYR A 200 -3.85 -9.42 11.47
C TYR A 200 -5.27 -9.73 11.95
N LEU A 201 -6.23 -8.86 11.64
CA LEU A 201 -7.66 -9.13 11.90
C LEU A 201 -8.12 -10.42 11.21
N SER A 202 -7.70 -10.66 9.97
CA SER A 202 -8.07 -11.88 9.23
C SER A 202 -7.50 -13.20 9.80
N MET A 203 -6.57 -13.11 10.76
CA MET A 203 -5.96 -14.28 11.42
C MET A 203 -6.70 -14.71 12.67
N ILE A 204 -7.58 -13.85 13.21
CA ILE A 204 -8.38 -14.20 14.39
C ILE A 204 -9.40 -15.25 13.96
N ASP A 205 -9.36 -16.39 14.64
CA ASP A 205 -10.32 -17.47 14.50
C ASP A 205 -11.55 -17.18 15.39
N PRO A 206 -12.70 -16.82 14.82
CA PRO A 206 -13.88 -16.47 15.60
C PRO A 206 -14.49 -17.68 16.32
N ALA A 207 -14.08 -18.91 16.03
CA ALA A 207 -14.54 -20.11 16.73
C ALA A 207 -13.82 -20.36 18.07
N LYS A 208 -12.73 -19.63 18.34
CA LYS A 208 -11.95 -19.74 19.58
C LYS A 208 -12.22 -18.54 20.48
N SER A 209 -11.77 -18.59 21.73
CA SER A 209 -11.72 -17.42 22.60
C SER A 209 -10.62 -16.43 22.14
N MET A 210 -10.70 -15.18 22.60
CA MET A 210 -9.67 -14.18 22.33
C MET A 210 -8.32 -14.59 22.94
N ASP A 211 -8.30 -15.16 24.14
CA ASP A 211 -7.08 -15.65 24.80
C ASP A 211 -6.41 -16.77 24.00
N GLU A 212 -7.17 -17.74 23.49
CA GLU A 212 -6.63 -18.80 22.64
C GLU A 212 -6.03 -18.26 21.34
N ASN A 213 -6.68 -17.26 20.72
CA ASN A 213 -6.14 -16.57 19.54
C ASN A 213 -4.83 -15.85 19.86
N ILE A 214 -4.79 -15.13 20.99
CA ILE A 214 -3.59 -14.42 21.44
C ILE A 214 -2.44 -15.40 21.68
N ILE A 215 -2.69 -16.48 22.41
CA ILE A 215 -1.68 -17.51 22.69
C ILE A 215 -1.15 -18.11 21.38
N ARG A 216 -2.06 -18.52 20.47
CA ARG A 216 -1.69 -19.13 19.18
C ARG A 216 -0.89 -18.18 18.29
N LEU A 217 -1.32 -16.92 18.18
CA LEU A 217 -0.76 -15.99 17.21
C LEU A 217 0.51 -15.29 17.71
N PHE A 218 0.57 -14.91 18.99
CA PHE A 218 1.63 -14.09 19.56
C PHE A 218 2.63 -14.85 20.44
N PHE A 219 2.21 -15.93 21.11
CA PHE A 219 3.03 -16.58 22.15
C PHE A 219 3.51 -17.99 21.79
N GLN A 220 3.13 -18.51 20.63
CA GLN A 220 3.72 -19.73 20.08
C GLN A 220 4.79 -19.38 19.04
N THR A 221 5.92 -20.09 19.07
CA THR A 221 7.07 -19.81 18.20
C THR A 221 6.78 -20.03 16.72
N ASP A 222 5.76 -20.81 16.39
CA ASP A 222 5.25 -21.00 15.02
C ASP A 222 4.04 -20.10 14.70
N GLY A 223 3.65 -19.22 15.63
CA GLY A 223 2.59 -18.23 15.46
C GLY A 223 3.02 -17.10 14.53
N TYR A 224 2.12 -16.67 13.64
CA TYR A 224 2.45 -15.66 12.63
C TYR A 224 2.90 -14.33 13.24
N LEU A 225 2.28 -13.90 14.35
CA LEU A 225 2.53 -12.60 14.98
C LEU A 225 3.73 -12.63 15.96
N TYR A 226 4.28 -13.81 16.26
CA TYR A 226 5.44 -13.97 17.14
C TYR A 226 6.66 -13.19 16.65
N ASP A 227 7.07 -13.40 15.39
CA ASP A 227 8.21 -12.72 14.76
C ASP A 227 7.82 -11.52 13.88
N GLU A 228 6.52 -11.20 13.79
CA GLU A 228 6.01 -10.21 12.85
C GLU A 228 6.63 -8.81 13.07
N THR A 229 6.73 -8.36 14.33
CA THR A 229 7.36 -7.07 14.65
C THR A 229 8.78 -6.99 14.10
N ARG A 230 9.59 -8.04 14.27
CA ARG A 230 10.96 -8.11 13.76
C ARG A 230 11.00 -8.17 12.24
N ASN A 231 10.10 -8.94 11.63
CA ASN A 231 9.99 -9.07 10.18
C ASN A 231 9.62 -7.74 9.52
N LEU A 232 8.70 -6.97 10.11
CA LEU A 232 8.33 -5.65 9.62
C LEU A 232 9.54 -4.69 9.68
N LEU A 233 10.27 -4.66 10.78
CA LEU A 233 11.44 -3.80 10.92
C LEU A 233 12.56 -4.16 9.94
N THR A 234 12.88 -5.44 9.79
CA THR A 234 13.94 -5.90 8.85
C THR A 234 13.59 -5.69 7.37
N GLN A 235 12.29 -5.64 7.03
CA GLN A 235 11.86 -5.33 5.66
C GLN A 235 11.97 -3.85 5.33
N GLU A 236 11.75 -2.97 6.32
CA GLU A 236 11.76 -1.53 6.11
C GLU A 236 13.15 -0.94 6.36
N PHE A 237 13.96 -1.46 7.28
CA PHE A 237 15.22 -0.86 7.73
C PHE A 237 16.43 -1.75 7.46
N ALA A 238 17.51 -1.15 6.98
CA ALA A 238 18.78 -1.84 6.77
C ALA A 238 19.52 -2.13 8.09
N ASP A 239 19.49 -1.15 9.01
CA ASP A 239 20.01 -1.30 10.36
C ASP A 239 18.86 -1.28 11.36
N VAL A 240 18.51 -2.46 11.87
CA VAL A 240 17.42 -2.62 12.85
C VAL A 240 17.89 -2.30 14.28
N SER A 241 19.21 -2.36 14.55
CA SER A 241 19.76 -2.08 15.88
C SER A 241 19.52 -0.63 16.27
N VAL A 242 19.90 0.30 15.38
CA VAL A 242 19.66 1.74 15.59
C VAL A 242 18.17 2.02 15.77
N VAL A 243 17.32 1.38 14.97
CA VAL A 243 15.87 1.58 15.03
C VAL A 243 15.27 1.07 16.35
N ASN A 244 15.67 -0.11 16.81
CA ASN A 244 15.24 -0.65 18.10
C ASN A 244 15.65 0.27 19.25
N ASN A 245 16.90 0.74 19.25
CA ASN A 245 17.40 1.66 20.27
C ASN A 245 16.61 2.99 20.26
N ILE A 246 16.27 3.52 19.09
CA ILE A 246 15.42 4.72 18.96
C ILE A 246 14.03 4.46 19.56
N VAL A 247 13.38 3.35 19.20
CA VAL A 247 12.05 2.99 19.69
C VAL A 247 12.06 2.80 21.21
N GLU A 248 13.09 2.15 21.76
CA GLU A 248 13.28 1.99 23.20
C GLU A 248 13.43 3.34 23.91
N GLN A 249 14.19 4.28 23.33
CA GLN A 249 14.32 5.62 23.89
C GLN A 249 12.99 6.38 23.89
N ILE A 250 12.20 6.28 22.82
CA ILE A 250 10.87 6.91 22.75
C ILE A 250 9.94 6.30 23.80
N ALA A 251 9.89 4.97 23.90
CA ALA A 251 9.08 4.26 24.89
C ALA A 251 9.48 4.61 26.33
N SER A 252 10.76 4.90 26.56
CA SER A 252 11.31 5.36 27.85
C SER A 252 11.12 6.87 28.10
N GLY A 253 10.36 7.58 27.25
CA GLY A 253 10.08 9.01 27.39
C GLY A 253 11.14 9.95 26.80
N GLY A 254 12.15 9.42 26.10
CA GLY A 254 13.14 10.17 25.34
C GLY A 254 12.56 10.63 24.01
N ASN A 255 11.96 11.82 24.00
CA ASN A 255 11.10 12.29 22.91
C ASN A 255 11.65 13.51 22.16
N THR A 256 12.95 13.81 22.26
CA THR A 256 13.61 14.84 21.41
C THR A 256 14.80 14.25 20.66
N LEU A 257 15.04 14.75 19.43
CA LEU A 257 16.11 14.26 18.55
C LEU A 257 17.47 14.22 19.25
N ASN A 258 17.83 15.30 19.94
CA ASN A 258 19.11 15.42 20.64
C ASN A 258 19.20 14.43 21.81
N THR A 259 18.13 14.27 22.60
CA THR A 259 18.09 13.29 23.70
C THR A 259 18.25 11.87 23.18
N ILE A 260 17.55 11.51 22.10
CA ILE A 260 17.63 10.17 21.50
C ILE A 260 19.04 9.93 20.97
N ALA A 261 19.57 10.85 20.15
CA ALA A 261 20.91 10.76 19.57
C ALA A 261 22.00 10.64 20.64
N GLY A 262 21.94 11.46 21.69
CA GLY A 262 22.90 11.42 22.79
C GLY A 262 22.85 10.11 23.58
N LYS A 263 21.65 9.55 23.81
CA LYS A 263 21.51 8.29 24.57
C LYS A 263 21.94 7.06 23.78
N ILE A 264 21.69 7.03 22.47
CA ILE A 264 22.07 5.89 21.62
C ILE A 264 23.49 6.00 21.06
N GLY A 265 24.16 7.14 21.24
CA GLY A 265 25.53 7.38 20.76
C GLY A 265 25.64 7.62 19.25
N GLU A 266 24.55 8.03 18.59
CA GLU A 266 24.49 8.23 17.15
C GLU A 266 24.46 9.72 16.77
N LYS A 267 24.84 10.03 15.52
CA LYS A 267 24.72 11.39 14.99
C LYS A 267 23.25 11.76 14.81
N GLU A 268 22.89 13.01 15.13
CA GLU A 268 21.51 13.52 14.95
C GLU A 268 20.98 13.31 13.53
N GLN A 269 21.82 13.37 12.50
CA GLN A 269 21.42 13.11 11.10
C GLN A 269 20.96 11.66 10.88
N THR A 270 21.69 10.68 11.43
CA THR A 270 21.35 9.25 11.34
C THR A 270 20.03 8.96 12.07
N VAL A 271 19.86 9.55 13.25
CA VAL A 271 18.65 9.42 14.04
C VAL A 271 17.47 10.08 13.34
N LEU A 272 17.65 11.28 12.80
CA LEU A 272 16.61 12.01 12.07
C LEU A 272 16.13 11.21 10.86
N TYR A 273 17.05 10.66 10.06
CA TYR A 273 16.70 9.78 8.93
C TYR A 273 15.85 8.59 9.37
N SER A 274 16.25 7.93 10.47
CA SER A 274 15.54 6.78 11.02
C SER A 274 14.16 7.16 11.58
N LEU A 275 14.05 8.30 12.27
CA LEU A 275 12.79 8.84 12.78
C LEU A 275 11.83 9.20 11.64
N ASP A 276 12.29 9.92 10.62
CA ASP A 276 11.46 10.28 9.46
C ASP A 276 10.95 9.03 8.74
N LYS A 277 11.78 7.99 8.66
CA LYS A 277 11.39 6.70 8.12
C LYS A 277 10.39 5.98 9.02
N LEU A 278 10.60 5.91 10.34
CA LEU A 278 9.65 5.38 11.32
C LEU A 278 8.28 6.08 11.26
N ILE A 279 8.27 7.42 11.07
CA ILE A 279 7.05 8.21 10.87
C ILE A 279 6.38 7.85 9.54
N SER A 280 7.16 7.78 8.45
CA SER A 280 6.61 7.43 7.13
C SER A 280 6.01 6.02 7.08
N VAL A 281 6.64 5.09 7.81
CA VAL A 281 6.14 3.73 8.01
C VAL A 281 4.97 3.75 8.98
N GLY A 282 4.76 4.78 9.81
CA GLY A 282 3.64 4.88 10.74
C GLY A 282 3.83 4.04 12.00
N LEU A 283 5.08 3.88 12.46
CA LEU A 283 5.42 3.24 13.74
C LEU A 283 5.50 4.25 14.88
N ILE A 284 5.82 5.50 14.58
CA ILE A 284 5.83 6.62 15.54
C ILE A 284 5.12 7.83 14.93
N GLU A 285 4.71 8.78 15.77
CA GLU A 285 4.05 10.01 15.34
C GLU A 285 4.76 11.22 15.95
N LYS A 286 5.15 12.19 15.12
CA LYS A 286 5.73 13.44 15.60
C LYS A 286 4.63 14.40 16.08
N ARG A 287 4.58 14.68 17.38
CA ARG A 287 3.64 15.63 17.97
C ARG A 287 4.30 16.96 18.31
N SER A 288 3.69 18.06 17.88
CA SER A 288 4.13 19.42 18.21
C SER A 288 3.14 20.07 19.16
N ALA A 289 3.61 20.64 20.26
CA ALA A 289 2.75 21.36 21.19
C ALA A 289 2.17 22.64 20.53
N LEU A 290 0.84 22.74 20.45
CA LEU A 290 0.12 23.88 19.86
C LEU A 290 0.45 25.24 20.52
N GLN A 291 0.95 25.25 21.76
CA GLN A 291 1.28 26.48 22.51
C GLN A 291 2.65 27.11 22.23
N MET A 292 3.58 26.46 21.52
CA MET A 292 4.93 27.01 21.27
C MET A 292 5.06 27.87 19.99
N ARG A 293 3.95 28.37 19.41
CA ARG A 293 4.03 29.36 18.32
C ARG A 293 4.52 30.75 18.78
N ARG A 294 4.60 31.03 20.09
CA ARG A 294 5.03 32.33 20.64
C ARG A 294 6.42 32.37 21.28
N ILE A 295 7.15 31.25 21.37
CA ILE A 295 8.51 31.22 21.95
C ILE A 295 9.47 30.64 20.89
N LYS A 296 10.59 31.34 20.64
CA LYS A 296 11.62 31.05 19.61
C LYS A 296 12.34 29.68 19.73
N ARG A 297 11.79 28.67 20.40
CA ARG A 297 12.31 27.30 20.46
C ARG A 297 11.24 26.32 20.01
N LYS A 298 11.26 25.96 18.72
CA LYS A 298 10.49 24.84 18.17
C LYS A 298 11.03 23.52 18.75
N ARG A 299 10.52 23.09 19.92
CA ARG A 299 10.73 21.72 20.40
C ARG A 299 9.66 20.85 19.75
N SER A 300 10.02 20.13 18.70
CA SER A 300 9.19 19.02 18.22
C SER A 300 9.47 17.79 19.08
N MET A 301 8.41 17.12 19.53
CA MET A 301 8.52 15.85 20.23
C MET A 301 8.09 14.70 19.31
N PHE A 302 8.71 13.54 19.52
CA PHE A 302 8.43 12.29 18.80
C PHE A 302 7.81 11.27 19.74
#